data_AF-A0A924PQ15-F1
#
_entry.id   AF-A0A924PQ15-F1
#
_cell.length_a   1.000
_cell.length_b   1.000
_cell.length_c   1.000
_cell.angle_alpha   90.00
_cell.angle_beta   90.00
_cell.angle_gamma   90.00
#
_symmetry.space_group_name_H-M   'P 1'
#
loop_
_entity.id
_entity.type
_entity.pdbx_description
1 polymer ?
#
loop_
_entity_poly.entity_id
_entity_poly.type
_entity_poly.pdbx_seq_one_letter_code
_entity_poly.pdbx_strand_id
1 'polypeptide(L)' 'APEFMNDKPYEAWIFKFKPHEGNFEKQLLTAKAYQLLISGL' A
#
# COMPACT_ATOMS: atom_id res chain seq x y z
N ALA A 1 12.59 -3.98 14.54
CA ALA A 1 12.35 -2.83 15.42
C ALA A 1 11.61 -1.74 14.61
N PRO A 2 10.98 -0.72 15.24
CA PRO A 2 10.06 0.21 14.55
C PRO A 2 10.66 0.92 13.32
N GLU A 3 11.94 1.23 13.37
CA GLU A 3 12.74 1.84 12.31
C GLU A 3 12.77 1.02 11.02
N PHE A 4 12.49 -0.28 11.08
CA PHE A 4 12.43 -1.14 9.90
C PHE A 4 11.39 -0.68 8.86
N MET A 5 10.35 0.04 9.30
CA MET A 5 9.40 0.68 8.39
C MET A 5 10.04 1.79 7.55
N ASN A 6 11.06 2.47 8.06
CA ASN A 6 11.79 3.49 7.32
C ASN A 6 12.82 2.86 6.37
N ASP A 7 13.54 1.85 6.86
CA ASP A 7 14.60 1.20 6.07
C ASP A 7 14.03 0.37 4.92
N LYS A 8 12.91 -0.32 5.17
CA LYS A 8 12.30 -1.28 4.25
C LYS A 8 10.76 -1.22 4.28
N PRO A 9 10.15 -0.10 3.85
CA PRO A 9 8.72 0.16 4.03
C PRO A 9 7.78 -0.89 3.42
N TYR A 10 8.19 -1.56 2.35
CA TYR A 10 7.38 -2.58 1.68
C TYR A 10 7.67 -4.01 2.16
N GLU A 11 8.75 -4.24 2.90
CA GLU A 11 9.02 -5.52 3.60
C GLU A 11 8.47 -5.50 5.03
N ALA A 12 8.40 -4.31 5.64
CA ALA A 12 7.87 -4.07 6.98
C ALA A 12 6.33 -3.98 6.95
N TRP A 13 5.64 -5.10 7.17
CA TRP A 13 4.18 -5.12 7.28
C TRP A 13 3.72 -4.56 8.64
N ILE A 14 2.66 -3.75 8.64
CA ILE A 14 2.04 -3.21 9.87
C ILE A 14 0.99 -4.19 10.40
N PHE A 15 0.08 -4.66 9.54
CA PHE A 15 -0.89 -5.71 9.85
C PHE A 15 -1.29 -6.48 8.59
N LYS A 16 -2.01 -7.59 8.78
CA LYS A 16 -2.59 -8.40 7.69
C LYS A 16 -4.07 -8.64 8.00
N PHE A 17 -4.93 -8.61 6.99
CA PHE A 17 -6.36 -8.84 7.16
C PHE A 17 -6.94 -9.69 6.02
N LYS A 18 -8.10 -10.29 6.28
CA LYS A 18 -8.90 -10.98 5.28
C LYS A 18 -10.01 -10.04 4.81
N PRO A 19 -10.07 -9.67 3.53
CA PRO A 19 -11.15 -8.83 3.01
C PRO A 19 -12.48 -9.57 3.11
N HIS A 20 -13.54 -8.83 3.45
CA HIS A 20 -14.89 -9.37 3.55
C HIS A 20 -15.58 -9.42 2.18
N GLU A 21 -15.35 -8.42 1.34
CA GLU A 21 -15.92 -8.31 -0.01
C GLU A 21 -14.95 -8.82 -1.09
N GLY A 22 -15.49 -9.47 -2.12
CA GLY A 22 -14.73 -9.86 -3.30
C GLY A 22 -14.45 -8.66 -4.21
N ASN A 23 -13.29 -8.65 -4.88
CA ASN A 23 -12.83 -7.58 -5.77
C ASN A 23 -12.56 -6.23 -5.09
N PHE A 24 -12.34 -6.18 -3.77
CA PHE A 24 -12.03 -4.92 -3.06
C PHE A 24 -10.80 -4.20 -3.65
N GLU A 25 -9.86 -4.96 -4.24
CA GLU A 25 -8.67 -4.44 -4.90
C GLU A 25 -8.98 -3.52 -6.09
N LYS A 26 -10.18 -3.62 -6.68
CA LYS A 26 -10.62 -2.71 -7.78
C LYS A 26 -10.89 -1.28 -7.30
N GLN A 27 -11.08 -1.09 -6.00
CA GLN A 27 -11.27 0.23 -5.39
C GLN A 27 -9.92 0.89 -5.02
N LEU A 28 -8.81 0.17 -5.19
CA LEU A 28 -7.47 0.65 -4.85
C LEU A 28 -6.72 1.16 -6.09
N LEU A 29 -5.68 1.97 -5.84
CA LEU A 29 -4.84 2.50 -6.90
C LEU A 29 -3.86 1.44 -7.41
N THR A 30 -3.69 1.39 -8.73
CA THR A 30 -2.55 0.73 -9.34
C THR A 30 -1.26 1.49 -9.02
N ALA A 31 -0.10 0.83 -9.13
CA ALA A 31 1.20 1.50 -8.96
C ALA A 31 1.35 2.73 -9.86
N LYS A 32 0.92 2.63 -11.13
CA LYS A 32 0.94 3.76 -12.08
C LYS A 32 0.01 4.90 -11.66
N ALA A 33 -1.21 4.58 -11.20
CA ALA A 33 -2.16 5.60 -10.75
C ALA A 33 -1.66 6.31 -9.49
N TYR A 34 -1.03 5.59 -8.56
CA TYR A 34 -0.43 6.19 -7.37
C TYR A 34 0.78 7.07 -7.72
N GLN A 35 1.65 6.63 -8.63
CA GLN A 35 2.77 7.45 -9.11
C GLN A 35 2.30 8.77 -9.72
N LEU A 36 1.23 8.73 -10.52
CA LEU A 36 0.62 9.95 -11.09
C LEU A 36 0.08 10.88 -10.02
N LEU A 37 -0.60 10.35 -8.99
CA LEU A 37 -1.11 11.14 -7.87
C LEU A 37 0.01 11.89 -7.13
N ILE A 38 1.10 11.20 -6.79
CA ILE A 38 2.19 11.81 -6.02
C ILE A 38 3.09 12.73 -6.85
N SER A 39 3.11 12.58 -8.18
CA SER A 39 3.91 13.44 -9.05
C SER A 39 3.21 14.78 -9.36
N GLY A 40 1.91 14.89 -9.03
CA GLY A 40 1.13 16.12 -9.13
C GLY A 40 1.00 16.89 -7.81
N LEU A 41 1.62 16.40 -6.73
CA LEU A 41 1.77 17.08 -5.44
C LEU A 41 3.09 17.86 -5.42
#